data_AF-W1NGQ2-F1
#
_entry.id   AF-W1NGQ2-F1
#
_cell.length_a   1.000
_cell.length_b   1.000
_cell.length_c   1.000
_cell.angle_alpha   90.00
_cell.angle_beta   90.00
_cell.angle_gamma   90.00
#
_symmetry.space_group_name_H-M   'P 1'
#
loop_
_entity.id
_entity.type
_entity.pdbx_description
1 polymer ?
#
loop_
_entity_poly.entity_id
_entity_poly.type
_entity_poly.pdbx_seq_one_letter_code
_entity_poly.pdbx_strand_id
1 'polypeptide(L)'
;MQWETLEIEIRKWMNAFRRIAIVYFPSKQRLCEEVFGKDATVDSLFQNLAKGVVIQLLNFAEAVAMSKRSTEKLFKFLDIYETLRDV
;
A
#
# COMPACT_ATOMS: atom_id res chain seq x y z
N MET A 1 8.10 -1.29 -19.54
CA MET A 1 7.54 -2.61 -19.17
C MET A 1 6.40 -2.92 -20.11
N GLN A 2 6.28 -4.16 -20.58
CA GLN A 2 5.12 -4.59 -21.37
C GLN A 2 3.87 -4.61 -20.50
N TRP A 3 2.70 -4.43 -21.12
CA TRP A 3 1.44 -4.25 -20.39
C TRP A 3 1.08 -5.48 -19.57
N GLU A 4 1.27 -6.66 -20.15
CA GLU A 4 0.97 -7.97 -19.56
C GLU A 4 1.77 -8.18 -18.27
N THR A 5 3.05 -7.78 -18.28
CA THR A 5 3.88 -7.83 -17.09
C THR A 5 3.41 -6.81 -16.05
N LEU A 6 3.08 -5.58 -16.48
CA LEU A 6 2.61 -4.53 -15.57
C LEU A 6 1.31 -4.92 -14.86
N GLU A 7 0.40 -5.56 -15.58
CA GLU A 7 -0.87 -6.03 -15.03
C GLU A 7 -0.66 -7.09 -13.92
N ILE A 8 0.34 -7.97 -14.08
CA ILE A 8 0.74 -8.93 -13.04
C ILE A 8 1.28 -8.19 -11.81
N GLU A 9 2.14 -7.19 -12.00
CA GLU A 9 2.69 -6.41 -10.90
C GLU A 9 1.62 -5.58 -10.19
N ILE A 10 0.63 -5.05 -10.91
CA ILE A 10 -0.54 -4.37 -10.30
C ILE A 10 -1.30 -5.34 -9.39
N ARG A 11 -1.57 -6.57 -9.84
CA ARG A 11 -2.22 -7.59 -9.01
C ARG A 11 -1.41 -7.94 -7.77
N LYS A 12 -0.09 -8.10 -7.89
CA LYS A 12 0.80 -8.33 -6.75
C LYS A 12 0.78 -7.17 -5.78
N TRP A 13 0.86 -5.94 -6.30
CA TRP A 13 0.80 -4.73 -5.51
C TRP A 13 -0.51 -4.61 -4.74
N MET A 14 -1.66 -4.87 -5.36
CA MET A 14 -2.96 -4.82 -4.66
C MET A 14 -3.01 -5.81 -3.49
N ASN A 15 -2.54 -7.03 -3.71
CA ASN A 15 -2.47 -8.07 -2.66
C ASN A 15 -1.47 -7.72 -1.55
N ALA A 16 -0.36 -7.06 -1.89
CA ALA A 16 0.63 -6.60 -0.93
C ALA A 16 0.07 -5.43 -0.10
N PHE A 17 -0.52 -4.43 -0.76
CA PHE A 17 -1.12 -3.26 -0.14
C PHE A 17 -2.18 -3.66 0.90
N ARG A 18 -3.16 -4.49 0.52
CA ARG A 18 -4.20 -4.98 1.44
C ARG A 18 -3.61 -5.70 2.64
N ARG A 19 -2.64 -6.60 2.44
CA ARG A 19 -1.98 -7.31 3.54
C ARG A 19 -1.21 -6.35 4.45
N ILE A 20 -0.48 -5.40 3.87
CA ILE A 20 0.29 -4.44 4.64
C ILE A 20 -0.63 -3.60 5.52
N ALA A 21 -1.70 -3.07 4.95
CA ALA A 21 -2.59 -2.16 5.66
C ALA A 21 -3.52 -2.86 6.67
N ILE A 22 -4.10 -4.00 6.33
CA ILE A 22 -5.11 -4.68 7.18
C ILE A 22 -4.44 -5.64 8.19
N VAL A 23 -3.30 -6.23 7.83
CA VAL A 23 -2.66 -7.26 8.67
C VAL A 23 -1.36 -6.75 9.28
N TYR A 24 -0.39 -6.31 8.48
CA TYR A 24 0.93 -6.00 9.01
C TYR A 24 0.95 -4.75 9.88
N PHE A 25 0.37 -3.63 9.45
CA PHE A 25 0.41 -2.41 10.25
C PHE A 25 -0.29 -2.57 11.61
N PRO A 26 -1.52 -3.10 11.70
CA PRO A 26 -2.16 -3.34 12.99
C PRO A 26 -1.38 -4.32 13.86
N SER A 27 -0.83 -5.40 13.27
CA SER A 27 -0.05 -6.39 14.03
C SER A 27 1.26 -5.81 14.55
N LYS A 28 1.95 -4.97 13.77
CA LYS A 28 3.19 -4.32 14.17
C LYS A 28 2.95 -3.22 15.20
N GLN A 29 1.87 -2.46 15.08
CA GLN A 29 1.49 -1.49 16.09
C GLN A 29 1.18 -2.17 17.43
N ARG A 30 0.36 -3.24 17.43
CA ARG A 30 0.09 -4.03 18.65
C ARG A 30 1.35 -4.59 19.29
N LEU A 31 2.28 -5.12 18.48
CA LEU A 31 3.55 -5.60 19.01
C LEU A 31 4.38 -4.48 19.65
N CYS A 32 4.40 -3.29 19.04
CA CYS A 32 5.05 -2.12 19.64
C CYS A 32 4.40 -1.73 20.97
N GLU A 33 3.06 -1.73 21.05
CA GLU A 33 2.33 -1.47 22.30
C GLU A 33 2.60 -2.54 23.37
N GLU A 34 2.72 -3.81 23.00
CA GLU A 34 3.00 -4.92 23.93
C GLU A 34 4.42 -4.85 24.51
N VAL A 35 5.41 -4.48 23.67
CA VAL A 35 6.83 -4.46 24.07
C VAL A 35 7.20 -3.16 24.80
N PHE A 36 6.69 -2.02 24.33
CA PHE A 36 7.09 -0.70 24.82
C PHE A 36 6.02 -0.03 25.68
N GLY A 37 4.85 -0.64 25.82
CA GLY A 37 3.68 -0.03 26.46
C GLY A 37 2.92 0.90 25.52
N LYS A 38 1.70 1.27 25.92
CA LYS A 38 0.89 2.26 25.20
C LYS A 38 1.36 3.67 25.57
N ASP A 39 2.07 4.31 24.66
CA ASP A 39 2.56 5.68 24.78
C ASP A 39 2.47 6.39 23.43
N ALA A 40 2.08 7.67 23.45
CA ALA A 40 1.98 8.50 22.24
C ALA A 40 3.29 8.60 21.45
N THR A 41 4.43 8.49 22.14
CA THR A 41 5.77 8.44 21.53
C THR A 41 5.97 7.16 20.72
N VAL A 42 5.51 6.01 21.22
CA VAL A 42 5.61 4.71 20.52
C VAL A 42 4.74 4.74 19.27
N ASP A 43 3.52 5.28 19.37
CA ASP A 43 2.63 5.47 18.22
C ASP A 43 3.26 6.38 17.16
N SER A 44 3.83 7.51 17.57
CA SER A 44 4.50 8.45 16.66
C SER A 44 5.70 7.82 15.96
N LEU A 45 6.52 7.05 16.68
CA LEU A 45 7.65 6.31 16.10
C LEU A 45 7.17 5.28 15.08
N PHE A 46 6.15 4.49 15.41
CA PHE A 46 5.57 3.52 14.49
C PHE A 46 5.01 4.20 13.23
N GLN A 47 4.25 5.28 13.39
CA GLN A 47 3.72 6.05 12.26
C GLN A 47 4.83 6.60 11.36
N ASN A 48 5.93 7.10 11.94
CA ASN A 48 7.06 7.61 11.16
C ASN A 48 7.76 6.51 10.36
N LEU A 49 7.88 5.30 10.92
CA LEU A 49 8.40 4.14 10.19
C LEU A 49 7.42 3.68 9.09
N ALA A 50 6.12 3.60 9.41
CA ALA A 50 5.08 3.18 8.48
C ALA A 50 4.96 4.14 7.27
N LYS A 51 5.14 5.46 7.48
CA LYS A 51 5.14 6.46 6.42
C LYS A 51 6.09 6.12 5.28
N GLY A 52 7.31 5.65 5.58
CA GLY A 52 8.28 5.27 4.56
C GLY A 52 7.76 4.14 3.66
N VAL A 53 7.12 3.13 4.25
CA VAL A 53 6.50 2.01 3.52
C VAL A 53 5.30 2.50 2.69
N VAL A 54 4.44 3.33 3.27
CA VAL A 54 3.27 3.89 2.58
C VAL A 54 3.69 4.71 1.37
N ILE A 55 4.73 5.56 1.49
CA ILE A 55 5.26 6.34 0.36
C ILE A 55 5.70 5.42 -0.78
N GLN A 56 6.43 4.34 -0.48
CA GLN A 56 6.85 3.38 -1.52
C GLN A 56 5.66 2.70 -2.21
N LEU A 57 4.63 2.34 -1.45
CA LEU A 57 3.40 1.76 -2.02
C LEU A 57 2.69 2.77 -2.93
N LEU A 58 2.58 4.02 -2.51
CA LEU A 58 1.92 5.08 -3.28
C LEU A 58 2.71 5.46 -4.54
N ASN A 59 4.04 5.48 -4.50
CA ASN A 59 4.89 5.74 -5.66
C ASN A 59 4.60 4.74 -6.80
N PHE A 60 4.34 3.47 -6.48
CA PHE A 60 3.96 2.48 -7.50
C PHE A 60 2.59 2.82 -8.11
N ALA A 61 1.59 3.13 -7.29
CA ALA A 61 0.26 3.50 -7.77
C ALA A 61 0.31 4.76 -8.66
N GLU A 62 1.10 5.76 -8.26
CA GLU A 62 1.35 6.97 -9.04
C GLU A 62 2.00 6.64 -10.39
N ALA A 63 3.05 5.80 -10.40
CA ALA A 63 3.70 5.39 -11.64
C ALA A 63 2.75 4.68 -12.62
N VAL A 64 1.82 3.86 -12.11
CA VAL A 64 0.76 3.23 -12.92
C VAL A 64 -0.21 4.28 -13.47
N ALA A 65 -0.62 5.24 -12.64
CA ALA A 65 -1.52 6.34 -13.01
C ALA A 65 -0.93 7.25 -14.10
N MET A 66 0.39 7.43 -14.11
CA MET A 66 1.12 8.20 -15.11
C MET A 66 1.35 7.44 -16.43
N SER A 67 1.00 6.16 -16.52
CA SER A 67 1.22 5.39 -17.74
C SER A 67 0.29 5.82 -18.88
N LYS A 68 0.70 5.59 -20.14
CA LYS A 68 -0.11 5.94 -21.33
C LYS A 68 -1.52 5.37 -21.22
N ARG A 69 -2.55 6.22 -21.35
CA ARG A 69 -3.96 5.85 -21.19
C ARG A 69 -4.43 4.89 -22.28
N SER A 70 -5.21 3.88 -21.89
CA SER A 70 -5.95 2.96 -22.75
C SER A 70 -7.15 2.41 -21.98
N THR A 71 -8.13 1.84 -22.68
CA THR A 71 -9.32 1.22 -22.04
C THR A 71 -8.94 0.09 -21.09
N GLU A 72 -8.00 -0.77 -21.48
CA GLU A 72 -7.50 -1.88 -20.64
C GLU A 72 -6.86 -1.37 -19.34
N LYS A 73 -6.14 -0.24 -19.41
CA LYS A 73 -5.51 0.40 -18.26
C LYS A 73 -6.49 1.09 -17.33
N LEU A 74 -7.59 1.60 -17.87
CA LEU A 74 -8.63 2.23 -17.07
C LEU A 74 -9.20 1.26 -16.03
N PHE A 75 -9.50 0.01 -16.42
CA PHE A 75 -9.99 -1.00 -15.49
C PHE A 75 -8.99 -1.28 -14.38
N LYS A 76 -7.70 -1.44 -14.70
CA LYS A 76 -6.67 -1.65 -13.66
C LYS A 76 -6.46 -0.44 -12.76
N PHE A 77 -6.61 0.77 -13.30
CA PHE A 77 -6.57 1.98 -12.50
C PHE A 77 -7.74 2.04 -11.50
N LEU A 78 -8.94 1.65 -11.93
CA LEU A 78 -10.09 1.52 -11.03
C LEU A 78 -9.86 0.45 -9.95
N ASP A 79 -9.30 -0.71 -10.31
CA ASP A 79 -8.95 -1.75 -9.33
C ASP A 79 -7.98 -1.23 -8.24
N ILE A 80 -6.99 -0.41 -8.64
CA ILE A 80 -6.06 0.25 -7.71
C ILE A 80 -6.81 1.24 -6.82
N TYR A 81 -7.68 2.06 -7.40
CA TYR A 81 -8.48 3.03 -6.65
C TYR A 81 -9.37 2.35 -5.60
N GLU A 82 -10.09 1.29 -5.98
CA GLU A 82 -10.91 0.50 -5.06
C GLU A 82 -10.04 -0.13 -3.96
N THR A 83 -8.87 -0.65 -4.32
CA THR A 83 -7.92 -1.20 -3.34
C THR A 83 -7.44 -0.17 -2.31
N LEU A 84 -7.24 1.08 -2.72
CA LEU A 84 -6.87 2.17 -1.83
C LEU A 84 -8.06 2.66 -0.97
N ARG A 85 -9.28 2.63 -1.52
CA ARG A 85 -10.50 3.08 -0.84
C ARG A 85 -10.96 2.08 0.24
N ASP A 86 -10.86 0.79 -0.03
CA ASP A 86 -11.46 -0.28 0.79
C ASP A 86 -10.56 -0.74 1.95
N VAL A 87 -9.55 0.07 2.28
CA VAL A 87 -8.59 -0.13 3.38
C VAL A 87 -8.82 0.93 4.43
#